data_AF-A0A9Q0RS67-F1
#
_entry.id   AF-A0A9Q0RS67-F1
#
_cell.length_a   1.000
_cell.length_b   1.000
_cell.length_c   1.000
_cell.angle_alpha   90.00
_cell.angle_beta   90.00
_cell.angle_gamma   90.00
#
_symmetry.space_group_name_H-M   'P 1'
#
loop_
_entity.id
_entity.type
_entity.pdbx_description
1 polymer ?
#
loop_
_entity_poly.entity_id
_entity_poly.type
_entity_poly.pdbx_seq_one_letter_code
_entity_poly.pdbx_strand_id
1 'polypeptide(L)' 'MSKAHPPELKKYMDKRLTLKLNGSRQINGILRGFDPFMNLVIDEAVEINKRNQQVPIGMVVVRGNAVVLMEALDRI' A
#
# COMPACT_ATOMS: atom_id res chain seq x y z
N MET A 1 -0.32 -12.00 -26.84
CA MET A 1 -0.64 -11.18 -25.65
C MET A 1 0.50 -11.34 -24.67
N SER A 2 1.19 -10.27 -24.26
CA SER A 2 2.20 -10.38 -23.22
C SER A 2 1.51 -10.87 -21.95
N LYS A 3 1.99 -11.97 -21.36
CA LYS A 3 1.55 -12.35 -20.01
C LYS A 3 1.91 -11.18 -19.09
N ALA A 4 0.92 -10.62 -18.40
CA ALA A 4 1.19 -9.62 -17.38
C ALA A 4 2.19 -10.23 -16.38
N HIS A 5 3.33 -9.58 -16.20
CA HIS A 5 4.32 -10.04 -15.25
C HIS A 5 3.76 -9.78 -13.85
N PRO A 6 3.75 -10.79 -12.97
CA PRO A 6 3.27 -10.59 -11.60
C PRO A 6 4.13 -9.52 -10.93
N PRO A 7 3.52 -8.67 -10.10
CA PRO A 7 4.23 -7.55 -9.47
C PRO A 7 5.30 -8.08 -8.50
N GLU A 8 6.51 -7.55 -8.58
CA GLU A 8 7.64 -7.93 -7.71
C GLU A 8 7.56 -7.25 -6.34
N LEU A 9 6.47 -7.53 -5.60
CA LEU A 9 6.22 -6.94 -4.29
C LEU A 9 6.81 -7.75 -3.14
N LYS A 10 7.37 -8.93 -3.41
CA LYS A 10 7.91 -9.84 -2.38
C LYS A 10 9.00 -9.19 -1.52
N LYS A 11 9.82 -8.29 -2.09
CA LYS A 11 10.87 -7.55 -1.37
C LYS A 11 10.35 -6.47 -0.42
N TYR A 12 9.08 -6.09 -0.56
CA TYR A 12 8.40 -5.11 0.28
C TYR A 12 7.57 -5.75 1.41
N MET A 13 7.50 -7.09 1.46
CA MET A 13 6.79 -7.81 2.52
C MET A 13 7.38 -7.48 3.89
N ASP A 14 6.50 -7.32 4.87
CA ASP A 14 6.82 -6.94 6.25
C ASP A 14 7.58 -5.60 6.38
N LYS A 15 7.58 -4.78 5.31
CA LYS A 15 8.11 -3.42 5.32
C LYS A 15 7.01 -2.40 5.48
N ARG A 16 7.35 -1.30 6.14
CA ARG A 16 6.48 -0.13 6.23
C ARG A 16 6.52 0.65 4.92
N LEU A 17 5.35 0.89 4.36
CA LEU A 17 5.13 1.55 3.09
C LEU A 17 4.28 2.80 3.28
N THR A 18 4.51 3.79 2.43
CA THR A 18 3.60 4.88 2.14
C THR A 18 2.87 4.56 0.84
N LEU A 19 1.54 4.56 0.85
CA LEU A 19 0.70 4.38 -0.32
C LEU A 19 -0.06 5.68 -0.61
N LYS A 20 0.12 6.22 -1.81
CA LYS A 20 -0.75 7.26 -2.35
C LYS A 20 -1.84 6.59 -3.16
N LEU A 21 -3.08 6.92 -2.84
CA LEU A 21 -4.27 6.36 -3.44
C LEU A 21 -5.02 7.41 -4.26
N ASN A 22 -5.94 6.96 -5.11
CA ASN A 22 -6.87 7.83 -5.83
C ASN A 22 -7.61 8.79 -4.88
N GLY A 23 -7.92 9.99 -5.40
CA GLY A 23 -8.59 11.03 -4.63
C GLY A 23 -7.70 11.73 -3.61
N SER A 24 -6.38 11.74 -3.86
CA SER A 24 -5.37 12.39 -3.00
C SER A 24 -5.39 11.88 -1.56
N ARG A 25 -5.68 10.58 -1.39
CA ARG A 25 -5.63 9.91 -0.08
C ARG A 25 -4.26 9.29 0.10
N GLN A 26 -3.79 9.27 1.34
CA GLN A 26 -2.51 8.66 1.67
C GLN A 26 -2.66 7.80 2.91
N ILE A 27 -2.10 6.59 2.85
CA ILE A 27 -2.04 5.69 4.01
C ILE A 27 -0.60 5.19 4.19
N ASN A 28 -0.20 5.00 5.44
CA ASN A 28 1.06 4.35 5.78
C ASN A 28 0.77 3.07 6.55
N GLY A 29 1.51 2.00 6.30
CA GLY A 29 1.33 0.74 7.03
C GLY A 29 2.28 -0.35 6.55
N ILE A 30 2.12 -1.57 7.07
CA ILE A 30 3.01 -2.70 6.80
C ILE A 30 2.39 -3.61 5.74
N LEU A 31 3.13 -3.93 4.68
CA LEU A 31 2.65 -4.88 3.68
C LEU A 31 2.65 -6.31 4.21
N ARG A 32 1.47 -6.92 4.34
CA ARG A 32 1.31 -8.32 4.77
C ARG A 32 0.96 -9.28 3.66
N GLY A 33 0.53 -8.79 2.52
CA GLY A 33 0.15 -9.65 1.40
C GLY A 33 -0.21 -8.85 0.17
N PHE A 34 -0.11 -9.51 -0.98
CA PHE A 34 -0.54 -8.99 -2.25
C PHE A 34 -1.02 -10.12 -3.16
N ASP A 35 -1.74 -9.75 -4.21
CA ASP A 35 -2.17 -10.68 -5.26
C ASP A 35 -1.68 -10.23 -6.65
N PRO A 36 -1.91 -11.03 -7.71
CA PRO A 36 -1.50 -10.69 -9.08
C PRO A 36 -2.12 -9.40 -9.64
N PHE A 37 -3.21 -8.90 -9.06
CA PHE A 37 -3.89 -7.66 -9.45
C PHE A 37 -3.41 -6.45 -8.63
N MET A 38 -2.36 -6.62 -7.81
CA MET A 38 -1.85 -5.62 -6.86
C MET A 38 -2.87 -5.20 -5.80
N ASN A 39 -3.86 -6.03 -5.47
CA ASN A 39 -4.59 -5.79 -4.23
C ASN A 39 -3.65 -6.04 -3.06
N LEU A 40 -3.64 -5.15 -2.07
CA LEU A 40 -2.67 -5.16 -0.98
C LEU A 40 -3.38 -5.35 0.36
N VAL A 41 -2.79 -6.16 1.24
CA VAL A 41 -3.16 -6.23 2.65
C VAL A 41 -2.17 -5.38 3.42
N ILE A 42 -2.66 -4.31 4.05
CA ILE A 42 -1.85 -3.36 4.82
C ILE A 42 -2.27 -3.46 6.28
N ASP A 43 -1.31 -3.81 7.13
CA ASP A 43 -1.48 -3.90 8.58
C ASP A 43 -0.95 -2.64 9.27
N GLU A 44 -1.41 -2.38 10.50
CA GLU A 44 -1.12 -1.15 11.24
C GLU A 44 -1.31 0.13 10.40
N ALA A 45 -2.33 0.15 9.54
CA ALA A 45 -2.52 1.24 8.61
C ALA A 45 -2.95 2.52 9.34
N VAL A 46 -2.39 3.64 8.90
CA VAL A 46 -2.65 4.98 9.39
C VAL A 46 -2.97 5.86 8.18
N GLU A 47 -4.17 6.44 8.15
CA GLU A 47 -4.54 7.42 7.14
C GLU A 47 -3.95 8.79 7.49
N ILE A 48 -3.33 9.44 6.51
CA ILE A 48 -2.92 10.83 6.59
C ILE A 48 -4.03 11.66 5.95
N ASN A 49 -4.83 12.32 6.78
CA ASN A 49 -5.97 13.09 6.30
C ASN A 49 -5.53 14.43 5.68
N LYS A 50 -6.49 15.17 5.09
CA LYS A 50 -6.22 16.47 4.43
C LYS A 50 -5.64 17.55 5.37
N ARG A 51 -5.76 17.37 6.68
CA ARG A 51 -5.20 18.26 7.72
C ARG A 51 -3.86 17.73 8.25
N ASN A 52 -3.26 16.75 7.57
CA ASN A 52 -2.03 16.07 7.96
C ASN A 52 -2.10 15.37 9.32
N GLN A 53 -3.31 15.01 9.77
CA GLN A 53 -3.49 14.24 11.00
C GLN A 53 -3.42 12.75 10.68
N GLN A 54 -2.82 12.00 11.60
CA GLN A 54 -2.67 10.55 11.52
C GLN A 54 -3.86 9.88 12.20
N VAL A 55 -4.63 9.11 11.45
CA VAL A 55 -5.80 8.37 11.96
C VAL A 55 -5.52 6.87 11.80
N PRO A 56 -5.34 6.11 12.89
CA PRO A 56 -5.20 4.66 12.81
C PRO A 56 -6.48 4.02 12.27
N ILE A 57 -6.34 3.17 11.27
CA ILE A 57 -7.45 2.43 10.63
C ILE A 57 -7.26 0.91 10.70
N GLY A 58 -6.17 0.44 11.31
CA GLY A 58 -5.93 -0.99 11.57
C GLY A 58 -5.54 -1.77 10.33
N MET A 59 -6.03 -3.00 10.19
CA MET A 59 -5.78 -3.83 9.01
C MET A 59 -6.77 -3.49 7.89
N VAL A 60 -6.26 -3.15 6.71
CA VAL A 60 -7.07 -2.74 5.55
C VAL A 60 -6.65 -3.48 4.29
N VAL A 61 -7.63 -3.67 3.39
CA VAL A 61 -7.38 -4.16 2.03
C VAL A 61 -7.48 -3.00 1.07
N VAL A 62 -6.42 -2.80 0.27
CA VAL A 62 -6.34 -1.76 -0.76
C VAL A 62 -6.52 -2.41 -2.11
N ARG A 63 -7.46 -1.89 -2.92
CA ARG A 63 -7.64 -2.35 -4.29
C ARG A 63 -6.48 -1.88 -5.17
N GLY A 64 -5.88 -2.77 -5.97
CA GLY A 64 -4.71 -2.44 -6.79
C GLY A 64 -4.91 -1.26 -7.74
N ASN A 65 -6.08 -1.18 -8.38
CA ASN A 65 -6.46 -0.05 -9.25
C ASN A 65 -6.54 1.31 -8.53
N ALA A 66 -6.59 1.32 -7.20
CA ALA A 66 -6.62 2.54 -6.41
C ALA A 66 -5.22 3.04 -6.03
N VAL A 67 -4.18 2.22 -6.19
CA VAL A 67 -2.80 2.58 -5.84
C VAL A 67 -2.19 3.42 -6.96
N VAL A 68 -1.81 4.66 -6.62
CA VAL A 68 -1.13 5.59 -7.54
C VAL A 68 0.38 5.50 -7.38
N LEU A 69 0.85 5.43 -6.14
CA LEU A 69 2.27 5.33 -5.81
C LEU A 69 2.48 4.50 -4.55
N MET A 70 3.55 3.72 -4.53
CA MET A 70 4.03 2.97 -3.37
C MET A 70 5.50 3.33 -3.11
N GLU A 71 5.79 3.76 -1.90
CA GLU A 71 7.14 4.14 -1.45
C GLU A 71 7.48 3.33 -0.19
N ALA A 72 8.67 2.74 -0.13
CA ALA A 72 9.12 2.09 1.10
C ALA A 72 9.75 3.12 2.03
N LEU A 73 9.36 3.04 3.31
CA LEU A 73 9.97 3.82 4.37
C LEU A 73 11.18 3.09 4.96
N ASP A 74 11.17 1.76 4.88
CA ASP A 74 12.27 0.91 5.30
C ASP A 74 13.23 0.61 4.15
N ARG A 75 14.48 0.25 4.51
CA ARG A 75 15.46 -0.25 3.54
C ARG A 75 15.01 -1.61 2.97
N ILE A 76 15.07 -1.70 1.64
CA ILE A 76 14.79 -2.88 0.81
C ILE A 76 16.10 -3.55 0.41
#